data_AF-A0A8S2Z377-F1
#
_entry.id   AF-A0A8S2Z377-F1
#
_cell.length_a   1.000
_cell.length_b   1.000
_cell.length_c   1.000
_cell.angle_alpha   90.00
_cell.angle_beta   90.00
_cell.angle_gamma   90.00
#
_symmetry.space_group_name_H-M   'P 1'
#
loop_
_entity.id
_entity.type
_entity.pdbx_description
1 polymer ?
#
loop_
_entity_poly.entity_id
_entity_poly.type
_entity_poly.pdbx_seq_one_letter_code
_entity_poly.pdbx_strand_id
1 'polypeptide(L)'
;MVASHKWADIDKDILSLQLAFNDQLFQKGAALLLSKWRQYTDLHAFCSYFEQQRLIELPYWSEGTALGVPSTNNGLESLNGKIKSQYTLRNRSSLSVFLPTIEQMLIEWSNKSIQTGFATFPTISVSQEREAWQWLQNIDKNSIFHWYGQSYIVPSSFTQMDTYTWL
;
A
#
# COMPACT_ATOMS: atom_id res chain seq x y z
N MET A 1 23.53 -8.08 20.28
CA MET A 1 22.41 -8.65 19.50
C MET A 1 21.04 -8.11 19.94
N VAL A 2 20.88 -6.78 20.17
CA VAL A 2 19.61 -6.17 20.64
C VAL A 2 18.94 -5.29 19.55
N ALA A 3 19.66 -4.97 18.47
CA ALA A 3 19.21 -4.03 17.46
C ALA A 3 18.05 -4.55 16.58
N SER A 4 17.90 -5.86 16.38
CA SER A 4 16.91 -6.38 15.40
C SER A 4 15.45 -6.22 15.84
N HIS A 5 15.18 -6.17 17.15
CA HIS A 5 13.80 -6.03 17.64
C HIS A 5 13.28 -4.59 17.53
N LYS A 6 14.15 -3.58 17.72
CA LYS A 6 13.75 -2.17 17.64
C LYS A 6 13.26 -1.80 16.24
N TRP A 7 13.97 -2.22 15.19
CA TRP A 7 13.59 -1.91 13.81
C TRP A 7 12.26 -2.54 13.42
N ALA A 8 12.00 -3.78 13.82
CA ALA A 8 10.71 -4.43 13.57
C ALA A 8 9.54 -3.70 14.25
N ASP A 9 9.77 -3.11 15.43
CA ASP A 9 8.75 -2.32 16.12
C ASP A 9 8.60 -0.90 15.55
N ILE A 10 9.70 -0.28 15.07
CA ILE A 10 9.64 0.97 14.30
C ILE A 10 8.80 0.77 13.04
N ASP A 11 9.00 -0.33 12.31
CA ASP A 11 8.23 -0.63 11.10
C ASP A 11 6.74 -0.78 11.39
N LYS A 12 6.38 -1.44 12.49
CA LYS A 12 4.96 -1.53 12.94
C LYS A 12 4.38 -0.16 13.28
N ASP A 13 5.14 0.70 13.96
CA ASP A 13 4.68 2.04 14.32
C ASP A 13 4.53 2.92 13.06
N ILE A 14 5.44 2.83 12.09
CA ILE A 14 5.36 3.52 10.80
C ILE A 14 4.13 3.01 10.02
N LEU A 15 3.90 1.70 9.97
CA LEU A 15 2.72 1.13 9.31
C LEU A 15 1.43 1.64 9.97
N SER A 16 1.37 1.67 11.30
CA SER A 16 0.23 2.21 12.04
C SER A 16 0.00 3.70 11.73
N LEU A 17 1.09 4.46 11.57
CA LEU A 17 1.05 5.87 11.18
C LEU A 17 0.58 6.05 9.73
N GLN A 18 0.99 5.17 8.81
CA GLN A 18 0.54 5.16 7.41
C GLN A 18 -0.98 5.00 7.33
N LEU A 19 -1.55 4.13 8.17
CA LEU A 19 -2.98 3.84 8.24
C LEU A 19 -3.80 4.92 8.97
N ALA A 20 -3.18 6.04 9.37
CA ALA A 20 -3.90 7.14 9.99
C ALA A 20 -5.01 7.66 9.05
N PHE A 21 -6.24 7.68 9.56
CA PHE A 21 -7.44 7.98 8.78
C PHE A 21 -7.58 9.47 8.40
N ASN A 22 -6.93 10.37 9.14
CA ASN A 22 -6.94 11.80 8.85
C ASN A 22 -5.66 12.47 9.35
N ASP A 23 -5.45 13.70 8.90
CA ASP A 23 -4.26 14.50 9.23
C ASP A 23 -4.10 14.71 10.74
N GLN A 24 -5.19 14.90 11.48
CA GLN A 24 -5.11 15.11 12.93
C GLN A 24 -4.56 13.88 13.66
N LEU A 25 -5.02 12.68 13.30
CA LEU A 25 -4.52 11.43 13.84
C LEU A 25 -3.08 11.18 13.39
N PHE A 26 -2.76 11.49 12.13
CA PHE A 26 -1.42 11.36 11.60
C PHE A 26 -0.43 12.24 12.38
N GLN A 27 -0.72 13.52 12.56
CA GLN A 27 0.18 14.44 13.28
C GLN A 27 0.39 14.03 14.75
N LYS A 28 -0.68 13.58 15.43
CA LYS A 28 -0.57 13.05 16.80
C LYS A 28 0.25 11.76 16.85
N GLY A 29 0.01 10.83 15.93
CA GLY A 29 0.75 9.59 15.83
C GLY A 29 2.24 9.82 15.55
N ALA A 30 2.55 10.76 14.65
CA ALA A 30 3.92 11.13 14.31
C ALA A 30 4.66 11.72 15.53
N ALA A 31 4.01 12.61 16.29
CA ALA A 31 4.57 13.17 17.52
C ALA A 31 4.85 12.08 18.58
N LEU A 32 3.93 11.13 18.74
CA LEU A 32 4.09 10.00 19.67
C LEU A 32 5.22 9.06 19.23
N LEU A 33 5.32 8.74 17.93
CA LEU A 33 6.39 7.93 17.36
C LEU A 33 7.75 8.58 17.62
N LEU A 34 7.90 9.86 17.30
CA LEU A 34 9.15 10.58 17.54
C LEU A 34 9.49 10.63 19.03
N SER A 35 8.51 10.90 19.91
CA SER A 35 8.73 10.90 21.36
C SER A 35 9.18 9.52 21.85
N LYS A 36 8.57 8.43 21.36
CA LYS A 36 8.90 7.05 21.73
C LYS A 36 10.31 6.68 21.30
N TRP A 37 10.75 7.04 20.09
CA TRP A 37 12.03 6.57 19.56
C TRP A 37 13.21 7.51 19.84
N ARG A 38 12.96 8.81 20.08
CA ARG A 38 13.99 9.78 20.48
C ARG A 38 14.60 9.52 21.86
N GLN A 39 13.97 8.70 22.70
CA GLN A 39 14.58 8.30 23.98
C GLN A 39 15.84 7.43 23.78
N TYR A 40 16.01 6.82 22.61
CA TYR A 40 17.14 5.98 22.28
C TYR A 40 18.17 6.77 21.46
N THR A 41 19.37 6.98 22.03
CA THR A 41 20.45 7.75 21.41
C THR A 41 20.91 7.15 20.08
N ASP A 42 20.89 5.81 19.94
CA ASP A 42 21.22 5.10 18.70
C ASP A 42 20.21 5.36 17.56
N LEU A 43 19.05 5.95 17.85
CA LEU A 43 17.99 6.24 16.87
C LEU A 43 17.80 7.73 16.59
N HIS A 44 18.60 8.62 17.18
CA HIS A 44 18.47 10.07 16.97
C HIS A 44 18.62 10.48 15.50
N ALA A 45 19.58 9.89 14.79
CA ALA A 45 19.79 10.13 13.37
C ALA A 45 18.57 9.71 12.54
N PHE A 46 17.99 8.54 12.84
CA PHE A 46 16.76 8.08 12.21
C PHE A 46 15.60 9.03 12.48
N CYS A 47 15.38 9.42 13.73
CA CYS A 47 14.27 10.32 14.09
C CYS A 47 14.38 11.68 13.39
N SER A 48 15.60 12.23 13.30
CA SER A 48 15.86 13.51 12.63
C SER A 48 15.61 13.41 11.13
N TYR A 49 16.11 12.34 10.50
CA TYR A 49 15.86 12.06 9.09
C TYR A 49 14.36 11.87 8.81
N PHE A 50 13.68 11.07 9.63
CA PHE A 50 12.26 10.77 9.45
C PHE A 50 11.40 12.02 9.57
N GLU A 51 11.62 12.85 10.58
CA GLU A 51 10.90 14.12 10.73
C GLU A 51 11.10 15.04 9.53
N GLN A 52 12.35 15.26 9.11
CA GLN A 52 12.65 16.14 7.99
C GLN A 52 12.04 15.61 6.68
N GLN A 53 12.27 14.34 6.37
CA GLN A 53 11.95 13.80 5.05
C GLN A 53 10.50 13.32 4.92
N ARG A 54 9.90 12.81 6.00
CA ARG A 54 8.57 12.18 5.96
C ARG A 54 7.47 12.99 6.64
N LEU A 55 7.81 13.97 7.48
CA LEU A 55 6.80 14.80 8.13
C LEU A 55 6.80 16.24 7.62
N ILE A 56 7.97 16.77 7.22
CA ILE A 56 8.10 18.15 6.74
C ILE A 56 8.09 18.20 5.20
N GLU A 57 9.03 17.51 4.54
CA GLU A 57 9.18 17.61 3.08
C GLU A 57 8.10 16.83 2.31
N LEU A 58 7.71 15.66 2.80
CA LEU A 58 6.74 14.78 2.15
C LEU A 58 5.67 14.31 3.14
N PRO A 59 4.75 15.19 3.61
CA PRO A 59 3.77 14.84 4.65
C PRO A 59 2.63 13.93 4.17
N TYR A 60 2.45 13.79 2.85
CA TYR A 60 1.25 13.25 2.21
C TYR A 60 1.35 11.74 1.87
N TRP A 61 1.89 10.93 2.79
CA TRP A 61 2.08 9.48 2.57
C TRP A 61 1.16 8.59 3.41
N SER A 62 0.32 9.18 4.26
CA SER A 62 -0.72 8.44 4.97
C SER A 62 -1.91 8.16 4.06
N GLU A 63 -2.59 7.03 4.27
CA GLU A 63 -3.77 6.63 3.51
C GLU A 63 -4.95 7.60 3.71
N GLY A 64 -5.04 8.22 4.90
CA GLY A 64 -6.01 9.27 5.19
C GLY A 64 -5.85 10.54 4.36
N THR A 65 -4.68 10.77 3.75
CA THR A 65 -4.44 11.95 2.90
C THR A 65 -5.25 11.88 1.60
N ALA A 66 -5.43 10.68 1.05
CA ALA A 66 -6.08 10.45 -0.23
C ALA A 66 -7.00 9.22 -0.15
N LEU A 67 -8.12 9.39 0.54
CA LEU A 67 -9.12 8.34 0.73
C LEU A 67 -9.57 7.76 -0.63
N GLY A 68 -9.60 6.42 -0.71
CA GLY A 68 -9.97 5.69 -1.94
C GLY A 68 -8.84 5.54 -2.96
N VAL A 69 -7.67 6.15 -2.73
CA VAL A 69 -6.46 5.92 -3.54
C VAL A 69 -5.62 4.83 -2.86
N PRO A 70 -5.28 3.74 -3.55
CA PRO A 70 -4.47 2.69 -2.94
C PRO A 70 -3.04 3.20 -2.71
N SER A 71 -2.56 3.15 -1.46
CA SER A 71 -1.17 3.43 -1.11
C SER A 71 -0.29 2.20 -1.37
N THR A 72 -0.29 1.75 -2.63
CA THR A 72 0.48 0.59 -3.08
C THR A 72 1.56 0.97 -4.07
N ASN A 73 2.76 0.47 -3.83
CA ASN A 73 3.86 0.58 -4.78
C ASN A 73 3.84 -0.56 -5.82
N ASN A 74 2.86 -1.48 -5.76
CA ASN A 74 2.81 -2.68 -6.60
C ASN A 74 2.94 -2.36 -8.09
N GLY A 75 2.34 -1.26 -8.56
CA GLY A 75 2.46 -0.81 -9.95
C GLY A 75 3.90 -0.42 -10.32
N LEU A 76 4.57 0.35 -9.46
CA LEU A 76 5.96 0.77 -9.64
C LEU A 76 6.92 -0.42 -9.52
N GLU A 77 6.70 -1.31 -8.56
CA GLU A 77 7.51 -2.51 -8.36
C GLU A 77 7.36 -3.49 -9.52
N SER A 78 6.13 -3.70 -10.02
CA SER A 78 5.85 -4.53 -11.20
C SER A 78 6.53 -3.97 -12.44
N LEU A 79 6.40 -2.66 -12.69
CA LEU A 79 7.07 -2.00 -13.82
C LEU A 79 8.60 -2.12 -13.70
N ASN A 80 9.16 -1.82 -12.53
CA ASN A 80 10.59 -1.97 -12.25
C ASN A 80 11.05 -3.42 -12.45
N GLY A 81 10.25 -4.39 -12.03
CA GLY A 81 10.49 -5.81 -12.24
C GLY A 81 10.58 -6.14 -13.73
N LYS A 82 9.64 -5.65 -14.53
CA LYS A 82 9.60 -5.83 -15.98
C LYS A 82 10.80 -5.19 -16.69
N ILE A 83 11.18 -3.96 -16.32
CA ILE A 83 12.38 -3.27 -16.82
C ILE A 83 13.63 -4.11 -16.55
N LYS A 84 13.75 -4.60 -15.32
CA LYS A 84 14.90 -5.39 -14.88
C LYS A 84 14.97 -6.76 -15.56
N SER A 85 13.85 -7.43 -15.77
CA SER A 85 13.81 -8.79 -16.29
C SER A 85 13.75 -8.88 -17.81
N GLN A 86 13.16 -7.92 -18.50
CA GLN A 86 12.91 -7.99 -19.95
C GLN A 86 13.80 -7.06 -20.77
N TYR A 87 14.21 -5.92 -20.20
CA TYR A 87 14.84 -4.85 -20.99
C TYR A 87 16.31 -4.61 -20.62
N THR A 88 16.64 -4.60 -19.33
CA THR A 88 18.01 -4.33 -18.86
C THR A 88 18.76 -5.58 -18.39
N LEU A 89 18.04 -6.70 -18.15
CA LEU A 89 18.60 -7.93 -17.56
C LEU A 89 19.41 -7.68 -16.29
N ARG A 90 19.02 -6.66 -15.51
CA ARG A 90 19.72 -6.16 -14.30
C ARG A 90 21.16 -5.68 -14.55
N ASN A 91 21.55 -5.46 -15.79
CA ASN A 91 22.85 -4.91 -16.14
C ASN A 91 22.81 -3.38 -16.26
N ARG A 92 23.93 -2.73 -15.96
CA ARG A 92 24.09 -1.29 -16.24
C ARG A 92 24.30 -1.12 -17.75
N SER A 93 23.39 -0.43 -18.41
CA SER A 93 23.50 -0.11 -19.84
C SER A 93 24.19 1.23 -20.06
N SER A 94 24.98 1.33 -21.13
CA SER A 94 25.42 2.65 -21.62
C SER A 94 24.23 3.44 -22.15
N LEU A 95 24.34 4.76 -22.17
CA LEU A 95 23.27 5.64 -22.68
C LEU A 95 22.85 5.28 -24.11
N SER A 96 23.83 4.91 -24.95
CA SER A 96 23.61 4.48 -26.34
C SER A 96 22.74 3.23 -26.48
N VAL A 97 22.76 2.34 -25.49
CA VAL A 97 21.92 1.13 -25.45
C VAL A 97 20.59 1.43 -24.76
N PHE A 98 20.62 2.27 -23.73
CA PHE A 98 19.45 2.60 -22.92
C PHE A 98 18.36 3.35 -23.69
N LEU A 99 18.73 4.32 -24.54
CA LEU A 99 17.75 5.13 -25.30
C LEU A 99 16.93 4.27 -26.28
N PRO A 100 17.54 3.42 -27.14
CA PRO A 100 16.78 2.47 -27.97
C PRO A 100 15.92 1.50 -27.16
N THR A 101 16.41 1.06 -25.99
CA THR A 101 15.63 0.17 -25.11
C THR A 101 14.36 0.87 -24.59
N ILE A 102 14.43 2.14 -24.18
CA ILE A 102 13.25 2.92 -23.78
C ILE A 102 12.28 3.08 -24.95
N GLU A 103 12.79 3.41 -26.14
CA GLU A 103 11.95 3.57 -27.34
C GLU A 103 11.18 2.28 -27.65
N GLN A 104 11.86 1.14 -27.60
CA GLN A 104 11.24 -0.18 -27.76
C GLN A 104 10.17 -0.45 -26.68
N MET A 105 10.46 -0.15 -25.41
CA MET A 105 9.48 -0.29 -24.33
C MET A 105 8.21 0.52 -24.59
N LEU A 106 8.35 1.77 -25.04
CA LEU A 106 7.23 2.66 -25.33
C LEU A 106 6.39 2.17 -26.52
N ILE A 107 7.04 1.73 -27.59
CA ILE A 107 6.36 1.16 -28.77
C ILE A 107 5.59 -0.11 -28.38
N GLU A 108 6.22 -1.02 -27.64
CA GLU A 108 5.57 -2.27 -27.20
C GLU A 108 4.39 -1.99 -26.25
N TRP A 109 4.54 -1.04 -25.33
CA TRP A 109 3.46 -0.64 -24.44
C TRP A 109 2.32 0.00 -25.24
N SER A 110 2.61 0.97 -26.11
CA SER A 110 1.59 1.67 -26.91
C SER A 110 0.79 0.70 -27.78
N ASN A 111 1.47 -0.22 -28.47
CA ASN A 111 0.82 -1.18 -29.36
C ASN A 111 0.00 -2.24 -28.61
N LYS A 112 0.39 -2.62 -27.38
CA LYS A 112 -0.37 -3.58 -26.55
C LYS A 112 -1.52 -2.92 -25.79
N SER A 113 -1.38 -1.66 -25.38
CA SER A 113 -2.37 -0.93 -24.58
C SER A 113 -3.63 -0.58 -25.35
N ILE A 114 -3.54 -0.47 -26.67
CA ILE A 114 -4.71 -0.22 -27.55
C ILE A 114 -5.63 -1.45 -27.62
N GLN A 115 -5.14 -2.66 -27.28
CA GLN A 115 -5.94 -3.90 -27.35
C GLN A 115 -6.55 -4.34 -26.01
N THR A 116 -6.07 -3.83 -24.88
CA THR A 116 -6.62 -4.19 -23.57
C THR A 116 -7.60 -3.12 -23.11
N GLY A 117 -8.90 -3.37 -23.32
CA GLY A 117 -9.94 -2.56 -22.69
C GLY A 117 -9.74 -2.57 -21.17
N PHE A 118 -9.53 -1.39 -20.59
CA PHE A 118 -9.48 -1.26 -19.13
C PHE A 118 -10.87 -1.62 -18.59
N ALA A 119 -10.93 -2.58 -17.67
CA ALA A 119 -12.16 -2.81 -16.91
C ALA A 119 -12.42 -1.56 -16.07
N THR A 120 -13.45 -0.80 -16.43
CA THR A 120 -13.80 0.45 -15.74
C THR A 120 -14.49 0.20 -14.39
N PHE A 121 -14.86 -1.06 -14.10
CA PHE A 121 -15.49 -1.48 -12.86
C PHE A 121 -14.95 -2.87 -12.45
N PRO A 122 -14.82 -3.15 -11.14
CA PRO A 122 -14.56 -4.50 -10.67
C PRO A 122 -15.80 -5.37 -10.99
N THR A 123 -15.65 -6.31 -11.91
CA THR A 123 -16.72 -7.27 -12.21
C THR A 123 -16.71 -8.37 -11.17
N ILE A 124 -17.42 -8.16 -10.06
CA ILE A 124 -17.77 -9.25 -9.15
C ILE A 124 -18.69 -10.19 -9.93
N SER A 125 -18.36 -11.48 -9.99
CA SER A 125 -19.23 -12.45 -10.67
C SER A 125 -20.47 -12.73 -9.82
N VAL A 126 -21.59 -13.03 -10.47
CA VAL A 126 -22.84 -13.44 -9.79
C VAL A 126 -22.60 -14.65 -8.87
N SER A 127 -21.64 -15.52 -9.21
CA SER A 127 -21.23 -16.62 -8.34
C SER A 127 -20.54 -16.14 -7.06
N GLN A 128 -19.69 -15.11 -7.15
CA GLN A 128 -19.00 -14.52 -6.00
C GLN A 128 -19.98 -13.77 -5.08
N GLU A 129 -20.95 -13.05 -5.65
CA GLU A 129 -22.01 -12.40 -4.86
C GLU A 129 -22.85 -13.44 -4.11
N ARG A 130 -23.18 -14.56 -4.78
CA ARG A 130 -23.95 -15.65 -4.17
C ARG A 130 -23.17 -16.36 -3.07
N GLU A 131 -21.88 -16.63 -3.27
CA GLU A 131 -21.00 -17.23 -2.26
C GLU A 131 -20.83 -16.30 -1.04
N ALA A 132 -20.61 -15.00 -1.26
CA ALA A 132 -20.52 -14.01 -0.19
C ALA A 132 -21.84 -13.88 0.58
N TRP A 133 -22.98 -13.88 -0.11
CA TRP A 133 -24.31 -13.82 0.53
C TRP A 133 -24.61 -15.10 1.32
N GLN A 134 -24.33 -16.28 0.76
CA GLN A 134 -24.50 -17.55 1.47
C GLN A 134 -23.58 -17.65 2.69
N TRP A 135 -22.38 -17.11 2.60
CA TRP A 135 -21.47 -16.99 3.72
C TRP A 135 -22.08 -16.10 4.81
N LEU A 136 -22.52 -14.88 4.49
CA LEU A 136 -23.14 -13.95 5.44
C LEU A 136 -24.33 -14.53 6.22
N GLN A 137 -25.13 -15.40 5.58
CA GLN A 137 -26.29 -16.05 6.24
C GLN A 137 -25.89 -17.15 7.24
N ASN A 138 -24.68 -17.69 7.16
CA ASN A 138 -24.25 -18.88 7.92
C ASN A 138 -23.09 -18.60 8.89
N ILE A 139 -22.83 -17.33 9.22
CA ILE A 139 -21.68 -16.94 10.05
C ILE A 139 -21.87 -17.29 11.53
N ASP A 140 -20.89 -18.02 12.06
CA ASP A 140 -20.45 -17.84 13.45
C ASP A 140 -19.60 -16.57 13.49
N LYS A 141 -20.03 -15.56 14.26
CA LYS A 141 -19.43 -14.20 14.30
C LYS A 141 -17.97 -14.15 14.75
N ASN A 142 -17.40 -15.30 15.15
CA ASN A 142 -16.00 -15.46 15.51
C ASN A 142 -15.16 -16.14 14.43
N SER A 143 -15.75 -16.48 13.27
CA SER A 143 -15.04 -17.16 12.18
C SER A 143 -14.43 -16.17 11.18
N ILE A 144 -13.16 -16.41 10.82
CA ILE A 144 -12.45 -15.70 9.76
C ILE A 144 -12.64 -16.52 8.48
N PHE A 145 -13.13 -15.88 7.42
CA PHE A 145 -13.28 -16.55 6.14
C PHE A 145 -12.02 -16.39 5.31
N HIS A 146 -11.46 -17.52 4.87
CA HIS A 146 -10.27 -17.52 4.02
C HIS A 146 -10.65 -17.95 2.60
N TRP A 147 -10.37 -17.11 1.61
CA TRP A 147 -10.66 -17.38 0.21
C TRP A 147 -9.56 -16.83 -0.71
N TYR A 148 -9.03 -17.69 -1.58
CA TYR A 148 -7.87 -17.42 -2.45
C TYR A 148 -6.72 -16.64 -1.78
N GLY A 149 -6.36 -17.02 -0.55
CA GLY A 149 -5.25 -16.43 0.19
C GLY A 149 -5.54 -15.07 0.84
N GLN A 150 -6.79 -14.61 0.81
CA GLN A 150 -7.23 -13.43 1.55
C GLN A 150 -8.17 -13.81 2.70
N SER A 151 -8.13 -13.03 3.77
CA SER A 151 -8.91 -13.24 5.00
C SER A 151 -9.95 -12.15 5.13
N TYR A 152 -11.21 -12.54 5.31
CA TYR A 152 -12.36 -11.64 5.44
C TYR A 152 -12.96 -11.80 6.84
N ILE A 153 -13.20 -10.68 7.51
CA ILE A 153 -13.76 -10.61 8.87
C ILE A 153 -15.04 -9.79 8.79
N VAL A 154 -16.12 -10.28 9.38
CA VAL A 154 -17.36 -9.50 9.49
C VAL A 154 -17.21 -8.50 10.63
N PRO A 155 -17.47 -7.20 10.40
CA PRO A 155 -17.49 -6.22 11.46
C PRO A 155 -18.54 -6.62 12.50
N SER A 156 -18.16 -6.67 13.78
CA SER A 156 -19.13 -6.94 14.84
C SER A 156 -20.25 -5.90 14.79
N SER A 157 -21.43 -6.22 15.31
CA SER A 157 -22.63 -5.37 15.27
C SER A 157 -22.49 -3.98 15.92
N PHE A 158 -21.31 -3.65 16.45
CA PHE A 158 -20.92 -2.30 16.88
C PHE A 158 -20.36 -1.41 15.75
N THR A 159 -20.26 -1.92 14.53
CA THR A 159 -19.67 -1.22 13.37
C THR A 159 -20.63 -1.05 12.19
N GLN A 160 -21.95 -1.04 12.42
CA GLN A 160 -22.88 -0.55 11.40
C GLN A 160 -22.75 0.98 11.30
N MET A 161 -21.91 1.44 10.37
CA MET A 161 -22.01 2.79 9.81
C MET A 161 -23.20 2.83 8.86
N ASP A 162 -24.11 3.77 9.09
CA ASP A 162 -25.24 4.08 8.22
C ASP A 162 -24.77 4.38 6.78
N THR A 163 -25.39 3.74 5.80
CA THR A 163 -25.03 3.80 4.38
C THR A 163 -25.64 4.97 3.61
N TYR A 164 -26.01 6.07 4.29
CA TYR A 164 -26.32 7.34 3.62
C TYR A 164 -25.11 8.28 3.62
N THR A 165 -24.03 7.86 2.99
CA THR A 165 -23.01 8.78 2.50
C THR A 165 -22.21 8.13 1.38
N TRP A 166 -22.58 8.53 0.17
CA TRP A 166 -21.77 8.62 -1.05
C TRP A 166 -21.33 7.31 -1.71
N LEU A 167 -22.05 6.99 -2.80
CA LEU A 167 -21.44 6.53 -4.04
C LEU A 167 -20.50 7.61 -4.60
#